data_AF-A0A5J4SNE4-F1
#
_entry.id   AF-A0A5J4SNE4-F1
#
_cell.length_a   1.000
_cell.length_b   1.000
_cell.length_c   1.000
_cell.angle_alpha   90.00
_cell.angle_beta   90.00
_cell.angle_gamma   90.00
#
_symmetry.space_group_name_H-M   'P 1'
#
loop_
_entity.id
_entity.type
_entity.pdbx_description
1 polymer ?
#
loop_
_entity_poly.entity_id
_entity_poly.type
_entity_poly.pdbx_seq_one_letter_code
_entity_poly.pdbx_strand_id
1 'polypeptide(L)'
;MIVISKLKNLELHPFPFLTQLKGIIEGDISIKVEYLGISLSTIEHQIAIKKKSKKPVNEQQILDYAAYGALAIAFLHKCDIDQLMSFSIYMKTNQ
;
A
#
# COMPACT_ATOMS: atom_id res chain seq x y z
N MET A 1 17.64 -13.04 3.78
CA MET A 1 18.07 -12.68 2.40
C MET A 1 16.93 -12.63 1.38
N ILE A 2 16.02 -13.62 1.28
CA ILE A 2 14.97 -13.68 0.22
C ILE A 2 13.99 -12.50 0.25
N VAL A 3 13.64 -11.99 1.43
CA VAL A 3 12.69 -10.86 1.56
C VAL A 3 13.28 -9.57 1.00
N ILE A 4 14.59 -9.32 1.22
CA ILE A 4 15.28 -8.11 0.75
C ILE A 4 15.40 -8.11 -0.77
N SER A 5 15.73 -9.24 -1.40
CA SER A 5 15.81 -9.32 -2.87
C SER A 5 14.45 -9.08 -3.52
N LYS A 6 13.35 -9.53 -2.91
CA LYS A 6 11.99 -9.25 -3.37
C LYS A 6 11.60 -7.77 -3.19
N LEU A 7 11.99 -7.14 -2.08
CA LEU A 7 11.76 -5.70 -1.86
C LEU A 7 12.58 -4.82 -2.81
N LYS A 8 13.83 -5.19 -3.11
CA LYS A 8 14.65 -4.50 -4.13
C LYS A 8 14.03 -4.61 -5.52
N ASN A 9 13.33 -5.71 -5.82
CA ASN A 9 12.60 -5.86 -7.08
C ASN A 9 11.44 -4.83 -7.21
N LEU A 10 10.78 -4.49 -6.09
CA LEU A 10 9.76 -3.45 -6.06
C LEU A 10 10.31 -2.04 -6.24
N GLU A 11 11.54 -1.78 -5.81
CA GLU A 11 12.22 -0.50 -6.04
C GLU A 11 12.47 -0.28 -7.56
N LEU A 12 12.78 -1.35 -8.29
CA LEU A 12 13.06 -1.29 -9.73
C LEU A 12 11.80 -1.21 -10.61
N HIS A 13 10.64 -1.60 -10.08
CA HIS A 13 9.38 -1.64 -10.82
C HIS A 13 8.35 -0.73 -10.16
N PRO A 14 8.41 0.59 -10.39
CA PRO A 14 7.42 1.50 -9.83
C PRO A 14 6.04 1.16 -10.38
N PHE A 15 5.08 0.93 -9.47
CA PHE A 15 3.69 0.71 -9.82
C PHE A 15 2.83 1.87 -9.31
N PRO A 16 1.91 2.45 -10.12
CA PRO A 16 1.17 3.66 -9.75
C PRO A 16 0.36 3.56 -8.45
N PHE A 17 0.00 2.34 -8.05
CA PHE A 17 -0.84 2.07 -6.88
C PHE A 17 -0.09 1.43 -5.71
N LEU A 18 1.25 1.35 -5.78
CA LEU A 18 2.10 0.95 -4.66
C LEU A 18 2.88 2.15 -4.14
N THR A 19 2.97 2.27 -2.81
CA THR A 19 3.84 3.26 -2.20
C THR A 19 5.28 2.97 -2.57
N GLN A 20 5.95 3.94 -3.18
CA GLN A 20 7.36 3.79 -3.54
C GLN A 20 8.23 3.62 -2.30
N LEU A 21 9.10 2.61 -2.37
CA LEU A 21 10.17 2.39 -1.42
C LEU A 21 11.21 3.50 -1.60
N LYS A 22 11.55 4.16 -0.49
CA LYS A 22 12.64 5.14 -0.44
C LYS A 22 13.98 4.47 -0.16
N GLY A 23 13.96 3.39 0.61
CA GLY A 23 15.18 2.63 0.94
C GLY A 23 14.93 1.50 1.93
N ILE A 24 15.91 0.61 2.02
CA ILE A 24 15.93 -0.51 2.96
C ILE A 24 17.17 -0.34 3.84
N ILE A 25 16.99 -0.33 5.15
CA ILE A 25 18.06 -0.26 6.14
C ILE A 25 18.12 -1.62 6.85
N GLU A 26 19.24 -2.32 6.67
CA GLU A 26 19.52 -3.59 7.32
C GLU A 26 20.27 -3.32 8.64
N GLY A 27 19.73 -3.83 9.75
CA GLY A 27 20.40 -3.88 11.05
C GLY A 27 20.58 -5.33 11.50
N ASP A 28 21.39 -5.54 12.55
CA ASP A 28 21.84 -6.88 12.99
C ASP A 28 20.71 -7.90 13.21
N ILE A 29 19.52 -7.45 13.64
CA ILE A 29 18.35 -8.29 13.91
C ILE A 29 17.06 -7.77 13.26
N SER A 30 17.12 -6.73 12.44
CA SER A 30 15.92 -6.10 11.89
C SER A 30 16.13 -5.49 10.51
N ILE A 31 15.05 -5.44 9.74
CA ILE A 31 15.01 -4.73 8.46
C ILE A 31 14.04 -3.58 8.64
N LYS A 32 14.53 -2.35 8.48
CA LYS A 32 13.69 -1.15 8.44
C LYS A 32 13.45 -0.78 6.98
N VAL A 33 12.19 -0.64 6.61
CA VAL A 33 11.77 -0.23 5.28
C VAL A 33 11.28 1.21 5.36
N GLU A 34 11.88 2.09 4.56
CA GLU A 34 11.47 3.48 4.46
C GLU A 34 10.64 3.68 3.19
N TYR A 35 9.48 4.32 3.35
CA TYR A 35 8.58 4.67 2.25
C TYR A 35 8.66 6.17 1.98
N LEU A 36 8.38 6.59 0.75
CA LEU A 36 8.19 8.01 0.44
C LEU A 36 7.08 8.57 1.35
N GLY A 37 7.42 9.63 2.08
CA GLY A 37 6.56 10.23 3.10
C GLY A 37 5.30 10.81 2.47
N ILE A 38 4.22 10.03 2.50
CA ILE A 38 2.88 10.49 2.14
C ILE A 38 2.07 10.44 3.44
N SER A 39 1.37 11.52 3.76
CA SER A 39 0.37 11.49 4.82
C SER A 39 -0.78 10.60 4.34
N LEU A 40 -0.76 9.35 4.77
CA LEU A 40 -1.66 8.31 4.34
C LEU A 40 -2.67 8.03 5.45
N SER A 41 -3.96 8.05 5.12
CA SER A 41 -4.98 7.40 5.94
C SER A 41 -5.53 6.20 5.22
N THR A 42 -5.83 5.14 5.96
CA THR A 42 -6.37 3.94 5.35
C THR A 42 -7.81 4.19 4.89
N ILE A 43 -8.26 3.46 3.88
CA ILE A 43 -9.65 3.53 3.44
C ILE A 43 -10.59 3.13 4.59
N GLU A 44 -10.23 2.12 5.39
CA GLU A 44 -11.03 1.70 6.53
C GLU A 44 -11.22 2.84 7.53
N HIS A 45 -10.15 3.61 7.81
CA HIS A 45 -10.23 4.78 8.68
C HIS A 45 -11.17 5.85 8.12
N GLN A 46 -11.11 6.11 6.83
CA GLN A 46 -11.92 7.12 6.14
C GLN A 46 -13.41 6.73 6.08
N ILE A 47 -13.70 5.45 5.80
CA ILE A 47 -15.05 4.91 5.87
C ILE A 47 -15.60 5.01 7.30
N ALA A 48 -14.78 4.68 8.31
CA ALA A 48 -15.17 4.79 9.71
C ALA A 48 -15.49 6.24 10.10
N ILE A 49 -14.71 7.22 9.64
CA ILE A 49 -15.00 8.65 9.84
C ILE A 49 -16.34 9.03 9.20
N LYS A 50 -16.55 8.70 7.91
CA LYS A 50 -17.81 9.03 7.21
C LYS A 50 -19.02 8.41 7.92
N LYS A 51 -18.92 7.15 8.35
CA LYS A 51 -19.96 6.45 9.11
C LYS A 51 -20.24 7.14 10.45
N LYS A 52 -19.21 7.51 11.21
CA LYS A 52 -19.36 8.27 12.48
C LYS A 52 -20.03 9.62 12.27
N SER A 53 -19.69 10.33 11.20
CA SER A 53 -20.27 11.62 10.85
C SER A 53 -21.62 11.53 10.12
N LYS A 54 -22.21 10.34 9.99
CA LYS A 54 -23.44 10.09 9.20
C LYS A 54 -23.39 10.64 7.77
N LYS A 55 -22.19 10.73 7.19
CA LYS A 55 -21.99 11.13 5.80
C LYS A 55 -22.10 9.89 4.89
N PRO A 56 -22.67 10.03 3.69
CA PRO A 56 -22.72 8.93 2.75
C PRO A 56 -21.30 8.53 2.34
N VAL A 57 -21.10 7.22 2.20
CA VAL A 57 -19.91 6.67 1.55
C VAL A 57 -20.22 6.56 0.06
N ASN A 58 -19.30 7.01 -0.79
CA ASN A 58 -19.48 6.95 -2.23
C ASN A 58 -19.15 5.53 -2.71
N GLU A 59 -20.15 4.81 -3.22
CA GLU A 59 -20.00 3.42 -3.67
C GLU A 59 -19.07 3.29 -4.87
N GLN A 60 -19.14 4.21 -5.84
CA GLN A 60 -18.22 4.22 -6.98
C GLN A 60 -16.77 4.34 -6.48
N GLN A 61 -16.55 5.22 -5.50
CA GLN A 61 -15.23 5.41 -4.89
C GLN A 61 -14.71 4.11 -4.22
N ILE A 62 -15.60 3.32 -3.60
CA ILE A 62 -15.24 2.00 -3.04
C ILE A 62 -14.82 1.03 -4.14
N LEU A 63 -15.58 0.99 -5.25
CA LEU A 63 -15.29 0.12 -6.38
C LEU A 63 -13.95 0.46 -7.03
N ASP A 64 -13.66 1.76 -7.20
CA ASP A 64 -12.38 2.23 -7.72
C ASP A 64 -11.22 1.76 -6.83
N TYR A 65 -11.37 1.82 -5.50
CA TYR A 65 -10.36 1.31 -4.58
C TYR A 65 -10.16 -0.19 -4.64
N ALA A 66 -11.24 -0.96 -4.76
CA ALA A 66 -11.16 -2.39 -4.95
C ALA A 66 -10.40 -2.73 -6.25
N ALA A 67 -10.68 -2.00 -7.33
CA ALA A 67 -9.97 -2.16 -8.60
C ALA A 67 -8.47 -1.84 -8.47
N TYR A 68 -8.11 -0.74 -7.81
CA TYR A 68 -6.70 -0.39 -7.57
C TYR A 68 -5.98 -1.44 -6.71
N GLY A 69 -6.65 -1.95 -5.67
CA GLY A 69 -6.12 -3.04 -4.84
C GLY A 69 -5.88 -4.32 -5.64
N ALA A 70 -6.84 -4.71 -6.49
CA ALA A 70 -6.71 -5.88 -7.36
C ALA A 70 -5.56 -5.74 -8.36
N LEU A 71 -5.40 -4.55 -8.96
CA LEU A 71 -4.28 -4.25 -9.86
C LEU A 71 -2.93 -4.32 -9.14
N ALA A 72 -2.85 -3.82 -7.91
CA ALA A 72 -1.64 -3.90 -7.10
C ALA A 72 -1.29 -5.36 -6.75
N ILE A 73 -2.27 -6.17 -6.37
CA ILE A 73 -2.06 -7.61 -6.09
C ILE A 73 -1.59 -8.34 -7.35
N ALA A 74 -2.22 -8.11 -8.50
CA ALA A 74 -1.82 -8.73 -9.76
C ALA A 74 -0.38 -8.37 -10.15
N PHE A 75 0.02 -7.12 -9.92
CA PHE A 75 1.40 -6.69 -10.11
C PHE A 75 2.37 -7.39 -9.14
N LEU A 76 2.00 -7.55 -7.87
CA LEU A 76 2.84 -8.23 -6.88
C LEU A 76 3.03 -9.72 -7.19
N HIS A 77 1.99 -10.40 -7.65
CA HIS A 77 2.11 -11.79 -8.15
C HIS A 77 3.07 -11.88 -9.33
N LYS A 78 3.05 -10.92 -10.26
CA LYS A 78 4.02 -10.85 -11.37
C LYS A 78 5.47 -10.69 -10.88
N CYS A 79 5.67 -10.14 -9.69
CA CYS A 79 6.98 -9.95 -9.06
C CYS A 79 7.36 -11.11 -8.10
N ASP A 80 6.62 -12.22 -8.10
CA ASP A 80 6.77 -13.37 -7.20
C ASP A 80 6.67 -13.01 -5.71
N ILE A 81 5.80 -12.05 -5.37
CA ILE A 81 5.52 -11.62 -4.00
C ILE A 81 4.14 -12.13 -3.58
N ASP A 82 4.06 -13.44 -3.34
CA ASP A 82 2.79 -14.15 -3.10
C ASP A 82 2.36 -14.19 -1.62
N GLN A 83 3.23 -13.77 -0.70
CA GLN A 83 2.98 -13.78 0.74
C GLN A 83 3.01 -12.36 1.30
N LEU A 84 1.94 -11.60 1.04
CA LEU A 84 1.64 -10.43 1.85
C LEU A 84 0.84 -10.87 3.08
N MET A 85 1.44 -10.73 4.26
CA MET A 85 0.78 -10.98 5.55
C MET A 85 -0.37 -10.00 5.84
N SER A 86 -0.36 -8.83 5.21
CA SER A 86 -1.46 -7.89 5.19
C SER A 86 -1.28 -6.88 4.04
N PHE A 87 -2.39 -6.50 3.40
CA PHE A 87 -2.43 -5.43 2.42
C PHE A 87 -3.41 -4.37 2.92
N SER A 88 -2.97 -3.12 2.97
CA SER A 88 -3.80 -1.98 3.34
C SER A 88 -3.76 -0.98 2.20
N ILE A 89 -4.94 -0.51 1.80
CA ILE A 89 -5.05 0.51 0.77
C ILE A 89 -5.12 1.86 1.45
N TYR A 90 -4.20 2.73 1.06
CA TYR A 90 -4.08 4.06 1.61
C TYR A 90 -4.56 5.11 0.63
N MET A 91 -5.14 6.18 1.17
CA MET A 91 -5.44 7.38 0.42
C MET A 91 -4.47 8.49 0.79
N LYS A 92 -3.98 9.20 -0.22
CA LYS A 92 -3.28 10.47 0.00
C LYS A 92 -4.24 11.44 0.68
N THR A 93 -3.87 11.89 1.86
CA THR A 93 -4.58 13.00 2.50
C THR A 93 -3.99 14.30 1.96
N ASN A 94 -4.85 15.14 1.40
CA ASN A 94 -4.48 16.53 1.12
C ASN A 94 -4.68 17.28 2.44
N GLN A 95 -3.60 17.50 3.19
CA GLN A 95 -3.55 18.60 4.15
C GLN A 95 -3.29 19.89 3.40
#